data_AF-A0AAD0XJW7-F1
#
_entry.id   AF-A0AAD0XJW7-F1
#
_cell.length_a   1.000
_cell.length_b   1.000
_cell.length_c   1.000
_cell.angle_alpha   90.00
_cell.angle_beta   90.00
_cell.angle_gamma   90.00
#
_symmetry.space_group_name_H-M   'P 1'
#
loop_
_entity.id
_entity.type
_entity.pdbx_description
1 polymer ?
#
loop_
_entity_poly.entity_id
_entity_poly.type
_entity_poly.pdbx_seq_one_letter_code
_entity_poly.pdbx_strand_id
1 'polypeptide(L)'
;MSDISRAYQARVTGYAPGTEWNYENRDFDGFQPEKCLLQEAKSQYTNFFDDEALEPKLWYVLSGKYEKLMNQARAQHRIVSMSFPAALNWYFMEKTMYLVMKGAFARDELIRINSIYMP
;
A
#
# COMPACT_ATOMS: atom_id res chain seq x y z
N MET A 1 -9.01 -3.45 10.30
CA MET A 1 -9.53 -2.58 9.23
C MET A 1 -10.93 -2.08 9.56
N SER A 2 -11.27 -0.86 9.16
CA SER A 2 -12.64 -0.34 9.17
C SER A 2 -13.49 -0.96 8.05
N ASP A 3 -14.80 -0.73 8.06
CA ASP A 3 -15.70 -1.24 7.02
C ASP A 3 -15.43 -0.61 5.65
N ILE A 4 -15.06 0.67 5.62
CA ILE A 4 -14.67 1.36 4.38
C ILE A 4 -13.37 0.78 3.83
N SER A 5 -12.38 0.46 4.68
CA SER A 5 -11.16 -0.22 4.22
C SER A 5 -11.43 -1.61 3.69
N ARG A 6 -12.33 -2.37 4.33
CA ARG A 6 -12.74 -3.70 3.86
C ARG A 6 -13.45 -3.65 2.52
N ALA A 7 -14.39 -2.72 2.35
CA ALA A 7 -15.11 -2.53 1.10
C ALA A 7 -14.17 -2.09 -0.03
N TYR A 8 -13.24 -1.18 0.27
CA TYR A 8 -12.24 -0.73 -0.69
C TYR A 8 -11.30 -1.85 -1.12
N GLN A 9 -10.77 -2.61 -0.16
CA GLN A 9 -9.92 -3.76 -0.42
C GLN A 9 -10.63 -4.77 -1.33
N ALA A 10 -11.87 -5.16 -1.00
CA ALA A 10 -12.67 -6.06 -1.84
C ALA A 10 -12.88 -5.52 -3.26
N ARG A 11 -13.12 -4.21 -3.43
CA ARG A 11 -13.26 -3.57 -4.74
C ARG A 11 -11.97 -3.63 -5.57
N VAL A 12 -10.82 -3.40 -4.94
CA VAL A 12 -9.50 -3.37 -5.60
C VAL A 12 -9.05 -4.78 -5.99
N THR A 13 -9.29 -5.76 -5.12
CA THR A 13 -8.70 -7.10 -5.24
C THR A 13 -9.64 -8.11 -5.85
N GLY A 14 -10.96 -7.86 -5.82
CA GLY A 14 -11.99 -8.79 -6.25
C GLY A 14 -12.28 -9.92 -5.26
N TYR A 15 -11.62 -9.92 -4.10
CA TYR A 15 -11.84 -10.92 -3.05
C TYR A 15 -12.89 -10.49 -2.04
N ALA A 16 -13.36 -11.46 -1.23
CA ALA A 16 -14.25 -11.16 -0.11
C ALA A 16 -13.56 -10.20 0.88
N PRO A 17 -14.30 -9.29 1.54
CA PRO A 17 -13.70 -8.30 2.43
C PRO A 17 -12.92 -8.93 3.59
N GLY A 18 -11.69 -8.45 3.82
CA GLY A 18 -10.77 -8.99 4.82
C GLY A 18 -10.00 -10.23 4.39
N THR A 19 -10.11 -10.65 3.12
CA THR A 19 -9.26 -11.72 2.57
C THR A 19 -7.82 -11.22 2.50
N GLU A 20 -6.89 -11.95 3.08
CA GLU A 20 -5.45 -11.67 3.00
C GLU A 20 -4.74 -12.84 2.32
N TRP A 21 -3.66 -12.52 1.61
CA TRP A 21 -2.78 -13.49 0.97
C TRP A 21 -1.40 -13.45 1.60
N ASN A 22 -0.98 -14.56 2.21
CA ASN A 22 0.36 -14.65 2.79
C ASN A 22 1.34 -15.23 1.77
N TYR A 23 2.42 -14.50 1.50
CA TYR A 23 3.53 -14.95 0.68
C TYR A 23 4.85 -14.53 1.32
N GLU A 24 5.79 -15.48 1.48
CA GLU A 24 7.09 -15.26 2.15
C GLU A 24 6.94 -14.62 3.55
N ASN A 25 5.93 -15.08 4.32
CA ASN A 25 5.57 -14.55 5.65
C ASN A 25 5.17 -13.07 5.66
N ARG A 26 4.64 -12.56 4.53
CA ARG A 26 4.06 -11.22 4.45
C ARG A 26 2.67 -11.28 3.86
N ASP A 27 1.80 -10.47 4.44
CA ASP A 27 0.43 -10.35 4.02
C ASP A 27 0.32 -9.29 2.92
N PHE A 28 -0.59 -9.60 1.99
CA PHE A 28 -1.02 -8.75 0.89
C PHE A 28 -2.54 -8.78 0.88
N ASP A 29 -3.18 -7.68 0.50
CA ASP A 29 -4.63 -7.57 0.45
C ASP A 29 -5.26 -8.39 -0.69
N GLY A 30 -4.46 -8.79 -1.68
CA GLY A 30 -4.91 -9.63 -2.79
C GLY A 30 -3.78 -10.15 -3.66
N PHE A 31 -4.12 -11.10 -4.52
CA PHE A 31 -3.21 -11.71 -5.48
C PHE A 31 -3.95 -12.07 -6.78
N GLN A 32 -3.43 -11.68 -7.95
CA GLN A 32 -3.96 -12.11 -9.25
C GLN A 32 -3.00 -13.13 -9.87
N PRO A 33 -3.31 -14.44 -9.81
CA PRO A 33 -2.40 -15.50 -10.23
C PRO A 33 -2.06 -15.40 -11.72
N GLU A 34 -3.04 -15.07 -12.56
CA GLU A 34 -2.91 -14.90 -14.02
C GLU A 34 -1.83 -13.87 -14.42
N LYS A 35 -1.51 -12.94 -13.52
CA LYS A 35 -0.58 -11.82 -13.75
C LYS A 35 0.63 -11.84 -12.81
N CYS A 36 0.73 -12.84 -11.94
CA CYS A 36 1.67 -12.87 -10.81
C CYS A 36 1.68 -11.55 -10.01
N LEU A 37 0.50 -10.95 -9.80
CA LEU A 37 0.39 -9.60 -9.25
C LEU A 37 -0.11 -9.63 -7.80
N LEU A 38 0.75 -9.24 -6.86
CA LEU A 38 0.37 -8.97 -5.48
C LEU A 38 -0.22 -7.56 -5.35
N GLN A 39 -1.17 -7.39 -4.44
CA GLN A 39 -1.94 -6.15 -4.28
C GLN A 39 -1.96 -5.70 -2.82
N GLU A 40 -1.83 -4.38 -2.61
CA GLU A 40 -2.06 -3.70 -1.34
C GLU A 40 -3.09 -2.59 -1.56
N ALA A 41 -4.03 -2.41 -0.64
CA ALA A 41 -5.14 -1.47 -0.71
C ALA A 41 -5.15 -0.58 0.55
N LYS A 42 -4.83 0.71 0.36
CA LYS A 42 -4.86 1.71 1.44
C LYS A 42 -6.03 2.69 1.27
N SER A 43 -6.81 2.85 2.33
CA SER A 43 -7.89 3.83 2.42
C SER A 43 -8.02 4.40 3.84
N GLN A 44 -8.76 5.50 3.96
CA GLN A 44 -9.05 6.24 5.19
C GLN A 44 -7.81 6.85 5.85
N TYR A 45 -6.93 7.41 5.02
CA TYR A 45 -5.71 8.03 5.50
C TYR A 45 -5.69 9.56 5.45
N THR A 46 -6.76 10.21 4.99
CA THR A 46 -6.85 11.69 4.86
C THR A 46 -6.47 12.44 6.12
N ASN A 47 -6.80 11.91 7.30
CA ASN A 47 -6.47 12.58 8.56
C ASN A 47 -4.97 12.52 8.93
N PHE A 48 -4.18 11.63 8.33
CA PHE A 48 -2.77 11.38 8.67
C PHE A 48 -1.78 12.15 7.80
N PHE A 49 -2.23 12.66 6.65
CA PHE A 49 -1.40 13.39 5.69
C PHE A 49 -1.89 14.83 5.56
N ASP A 50 -0.98 15.74 5.26
CA ASP A 50 -1.27 17.14 4.99
C ASP A 50 -1.47 17.34 3.49
N ASP A 51 -2.63 17.89 3.10
CA ASP A 51 -3.01 18.08 1.70
C ASP A 51 -2.21 19.18 0.99
N GLU A 52 -1.76 20.20 1.74
CA GLU A 52 -1.02 21.33 1.20
C GLU A 52 0.48 21.03 1.14
N ALA A 53 1.04 20.53 2.25
CA ALA A 53 2.46 20.20 2.34
C ALA A 53 2.82 18.91 1.59
N LEU A 54 1.85 18.04 1.30
CA LEU A 54 2.06 16.71 0.72
C LEU A 54 3.05 15.87 1.54
N GLU A 55 2.88 15.91 2.86
CA GLU A 55 3.73 15.22 3.83
C GLU A 55 2.89 14.50 4.90
N PRO A 56 3.42 13.45 5.55
CA PRO A 56 2.78 12.87 6.73
C PRO A 56 2.78 13.91 7.86
N LYS A 57 1.66 14.06 8.57
CA LYS A 57 1.59 14.97 9.72
C LYS A 57 2.60 14.57 10.79
N LEU A 58 3.20 15.54 11.46
CA LEU A 58 4.26 15.30 12.45
C LEU A 58 3.84 14.29 13.53
N TRP A 59 2.63 14.38 14.05
CA TRP A 59 2.13 13.44 15.05
C TRP A 59 2.05 12.00 14.52
N TYR A 60 1.77 11.82 13.22
CA TYR A 60 1.69 10.50 12.60
C TYR A 60 3.08 9.89 12.47
N VAL A 61 4.08 10.70 12.12
CA VAL A 61 5.50 10.33 12.13
C VAL A 61 5.96 9.96 13.54
N LEU A 62 5.73 10.85 14.52
CA LEU A 62 6.15 10.64 15.92
C LEU A 62 5.45 9.45 16.59
N SER A 63 4.25 9.08 16.14
CA SER A 63 3.56 7.87 16.62
C SER A 63 4.24 6.55 16.19
N GLY A 64 5.22 6.61 15.28
CA GLY A 64 5.86 5.45 14.66
C GLY A 64 4.97 4.68 13.66
N LYS A 65 3.70 5.07 13.50
CA LYS A 65 2.77 4.40 12.57
C LYS A 65 3.12 4.66 11.10
N TYR A 66 3.66 5.84 10.77
CA TYR A 66 4.18 6.10 9.43
C TYR A 66 5.37 5.19 9.11
N GLU A 67 6.29 5.02 10.06
CA GLU A 67 7.44 4.13 9.88
C GLU A 67 7.03 2.66 9.75
N LYS A 68 5.98 2.22 10.47
CA LYS A 68 5.38 0.89 10.26
C LYS A 68 4.83 0.71 8.84
N LEU A 69 4.16 1.73 8.29
CA LEU A 69 3.65 1.72 6.92
C LEU A 69 4.80 1.61 5.90
N MET A 70 5.86 2.39 6.07
CA MET A 70 7.05 2.31 5.22
C MET A 70 7.77 0.97 5.33
N ASN A 71 7.87 0.39 6.54
CA ASN A 71 8.47 -0.92 6.72
C ASN A 71 7.65 -2.06 6.07
N GLN A 72 6.32 -1.94 6.04
CA GLN A 72 5.48 -2.85 5.24
C GLN A 72 5.84 -2.76 3.75
N ALA A 73 5.90 -1.53 3.20
CA ALA A 73 6.25 -1.30 1.81
C ALA A 73 7.64 -1.85 1.47
N ARG A 74 8.66 -1.57 2.28
CA ARG A 74 10.03 -2.08 2.11
C ARG A 74 10.08 -3.62 2.14
N ALA A 75 9.36 -4.25 3.07
CA ALA A 75 9.33 -5.70 3.19
C ALA A 75 8.66 -6.36 1.97
N GLN A 76 7.50 -5.85 1.56
CA GLN A 76 6.80 -6.35 0.37
C GLN A 76 7.61 -6.10 -0.92
N HIS A 77 8.23 -4.91 -1.05
CA HIS A 77 9.15 -4.58 -2.13
C HIS A 77 10.30 -5.58 -2.24
N ARG A 78 10.93 -5.91 -1.12
CA ARG A 78 12.03 -6.89 -1.09
C ARG A 78 11.58 -8.25 -1.63
N ILE A 79 10.39 -8.72 -1.25
CA ILE A 79 9.83 -9.98 -1.75
C ILE A 79 9.70 -9.95 -3.28
N VAL A 80 9.00 -8.96 -3.83
CA VAL A 80 8.78 -8.89 -5.30
C VAL A 80 10.03 -8.52 -6.10
N SER A 81 11.08 -8.05 -5.44
CA SER A 81 12.41 -7.87 -6.05
C SER A 81 13.15 -9.19 -6.24
N MET A 82 12.88 -10.19 -5.39
CA MET A 82 13.54 -11.51 -5.43
C MET A 82 12.70 -12.58 -6.13
N SER A 83 11.40 -12.35 -6.30
CA SER A 83 10.44 -13.35 -6.81
C SER A 83 9.99 -13.10 -8.24
N PHE A 84 10.89 -13.01 -9.22
CA PHE A 84 10.48 -12.82 -10.63
C PHE A 84 9.63 -14.02 -11.13
N PRO A 85 8.49 -13.82 -11.83
CA PRO A 85 7.97 -12.58 -12.43
C PRO A 85 6.99 -11.76 -11.56
N ALA A 86 6.93 -11.97 -10.25
CA ALA A 86 5.96 -11.30 -9.38
C ALA A 86 6.07 -9.78 -9.44
N ALA A 87 4.91 -9.13 -9.47
CA ALA A 87 4.74 -7.68 -9.46
C ALA A 87 3.92 -7.24 -8.23
N LEU A 88 4.02 -5.96 -7.85
CA LEU A 88 3.31 -5.40 -6.71
C LEU A 88 2.66 -4.05 -7.07
N ASN A 89 1.35 -3.98 -6.89
CA ASN A 89 0.60 -2.72 -6.96
C ASN A 89 0.14 -2.29 -5.57
N TRP A 90 0.40 -1.02 -5.24
CA TRP A 90 -0.20 -0.35 -4.08
C TRP A 90 -1.30 0.60 -4.57
N TYR A 91 -2.54 0.33 -4.18
CA TYR A 91 -3.72 1.08 -4.57
C TYR A 91 -4.15 2.02 -3.44
N PHE A 92 -4.39 3.29 -3.78
CA PHE A 92 -4.74 4.34 -2.83
C PHE A 92 -6.10 4.94 -3.17
N MET A 93 -7.00 4.97 -2.19
CA MET A 93 -8.31 5.61 -2.33
C MET A 93 -8.17 7.14 -2.40
N GLU A 94 -7.26 7.72 -1.60
CA GLU A 94 -7.15 9.17 -1.47
C GLU A 94 -5.92 9.73 -2.18
N LYS A 95 -6.14 10.82 -2.93
CA LYS A 95 -5.13 11.43 -3.80
C LYS A 95 -3.91 11.91 -3.03
N THR A 96 -4.12 12.52 -1.86
CA THR A 96 -3.03 13.01 -1.02
C THR A 96 -2.11 11.87 -0.60
N MET A 97 -2.66 10.81 -0.03
CA MET A 97 -1.86 9.64 0.36
C MET A 97 -1.12 9.05 -0.84
N TYR A 98 -1.78 8.92 -2.00
CA TYR A 98 -1.12 8.48 -3.23
C TYR A 98 0.11 9.33 -3.56
N LEU A 99 -0.01 10.66 -3.55
CA LEU A 99 1.09 11.56 -3.89
C LEU A 99 2.23 11.48 -2.87
N VAL A 100 1.91 11.49 -1.58
CA VAL A 100 2.92 11.38 -0.51
C VAL A 100 3.66 10.06 -0.59
N MET A 101 2.93 8.94 -0.68
CA MET A 101 3.52 7.60 -0.69
C MET A 101 4.29 7.34 -1.98
N LYS A 102 3.81 7.81 -3.14
CA LYS A 102 4.57 7.75 -4.39
C LYS A 102 5.91 8.49 -4.27
N GLY A 103 5.91 9.68 -3.68
CA GLY A 103 7.15 10.41 -3.41
C GLY A 103 8.08 9.68 -2.44
N ALA A 104 7.52 9.11 -1.37
CA ALA A 104 8.28 8.33 -0.39
C ALA A 104 8.91 7.07 -1.00
N PHE A 105 8.16 6.32 -1.81
CA PHE A 105 8.65 5.12 -2.49
C PHE A 105 9.76 5.45 -3.48
N ALA A 106 9.65 6.57 -4.20
CA ALA A 106 10.72 7.02 -5.09
C ALA A 106 12.00 7.39 -4.32
N ARG A 107 11.88 8.08 -3.17
CA ARG A 107 13.04 8.45 -2.33
C ARG A 107 13.72 7.23 -1.69
N ASP A 108 12.95 6.21 -1.32
CA ASP A 108 13.45 4.96 -0.73
C ASP A 108 13.83 3.90 -1.78
N GLU A 109 13.86 4.28 -3.07
CA GLU A 109 14.21 3.39 -4.19
C GLU A 109 13.34 2.11 -4.28
N LEU A 110 12.07 2.19 -3.87
CA LEU A 110 11.11 1.08 -3.91
C LEU A 110 10.53 0.86 -5.31
N ILE A 111 11.40 0.73 -6.31
CA ILE A 111 11.08 0.74 -7.75
C ILE A 111 10.17 -0.41 -8.21
N ARG A 112 10.05 -1.49 -7.42
CA ARG A 112 9.14 -2.61 -7.71
C ARG A 112 7.71 -2.41 -7.19
N ILE A 113 7.44 -1.29 -6.50
CA ILE A 113 6.08 -0.91 -6.11
C ILE A 113 5.50 0.03 -7.17
N ASN A 114 4.43 -0.41 -7.81
CA ASN A 114 3.64 0.46 -8.67
C ASN A 114 2.50 1.13 -7.88
N SER A 115 2.63 2.43 -7.64
CA SER A 115 1.61 3.22 -6.95
C SER A 115 0.46 3.60 -7.89
N ILE A 116 -0.77 3.26 -7.53
CA ILE A 116 -1.98 3.51 -8.31
C ILE A 116 -2.98 4.32 -7.48
N TYR A 117 -3.42 5.45 -8.01
CA TYR A 117 -4.56 6.18 -7.48
C TYR A 117 -5.86 5.56 -8.01
N MET A 118 -6.73 5.09 -7.12
CA MET A 118 -8.00 4.45 -7.47
C MET A 118 -9.07 4.85 -6.43
N PRO A 119 -9.76 5.99 -6.62
CA PRO A 119 -10.79 6.47 -5.68
C PRO A 119 -12.02 5.57 -5.61
#